data_AF-A0A7K3J0T2-F1
#
_entry.id   AF-A0A7K3J0T2-F1
#
_cell.length_a   1.000
_cell.length_b   1.000
_cell.length_c   1.000
_cell.angle_alpha   90.00
_cell.angle_beta   90.00
_cell.angle_gamma   90.00
#
_symmetry.space_group_name_H-M   'P 1'
#
loop_
_entity.id
_entity.type
_entity.pdbx_description
1 polymer ?
#
loop_
_entity_poly.entity_id
_entity_poly.type
_entity_poly.pdbx_seq_one_letter_code
_entity_poly.pdbx_strand_id
1 'polypeptide(L)'
;MSRKIQLSENHTRSLSSSLIVIEKSLVELEEILMRQSSSCCSELIKDVNDEIISGNISSIQEAKRYISELAEKYGTSKEKISLQRLINAKRAKIWEILTDILSKKSKGYGTFPKKYAEEYDADINKLIEITNKIIC
;
A
#
# COMPACT_ATOMS: atom_id res chain seq x y z
N MET A 1 1.00 21.13 -27.19
CA MET A 1 -0.26 21.27 -26.44
C MET A 1 -1.27 20.29 -27.01
N SER A 2 -1.55 19.22 -26.28
CA SER A 2 -2.52 18.19 -26.68
C SER A 2 -3.95 18.73 -26.57
N ARG A 3 -4.81 18.44 -27.55
CA ARG A 3 -6.22 18.87 -27.54
C ARG A 3 -6.92 18.33 -26.28
N LYS A 4 -7.51 19.21 -25.47
CA LYS A 4 -8.36 18.81 -24.34
C LYS A 4 -9.61 18.12 -24.84
N ILE A 5 -9.96 17.00 -24.23
CA ILE A 5 -11.15 16.20 -24.55
C ILE A 5 -12.10 16.28 -23.36
N GLN A 6 -13.34 16.70 -23.62
CA GLN A 6 -14.38 16.77 -22.61
C GLN A 6 -15.17 15.45 -22.61
N LEU A 7 -15.05 14.69 -21.53
CA LEU A 7 -15.84 13.49 -21.29
C LEU A 7 -17.09 13.85 -20.45
N SER A 8 -18.07 12.95 -20.41
CA SER A 8 -19.16 13.06 -19.45
C SER A 8 -18.63 12.87 -18.02
N GLU A 9 -19.32 13.43 -17.03
CA GLU A 9 -18.88 13.40 -15.64
C GLU A 9 -18.61 11.97 -15.13
N ASN A 10 -19.47 11.01 -15.49
CA ASN A 10 -19.30 9.61 -15.10
C ASN A 10 -18.03 8.99 -15.71
N HIS A 11 -17.72 9.29 -16.97
CA HIS A 11 -16.49 8.83 -17.61
C HIS A 11 -15.26 9.52 -17.04
N THR A 12 -15.30 10.83 -16.78
CA THR A 12 -14.20 11.56 -16.14
C THR A 12 -13.93 11.02 -14.74
N ARG A 13 -14.98 10.74 -13.94
CA ARG A 13 -14.85 10.18 -12.60
C ARG A 13 -14.26 8.77 -12.65
N SER A 14 -14.76 7.91 -13.54
CA SER A 14 -14.25 6.55 -13.73
C SER A 14 -12.78 6.54 -14.15
N LEU A 15 -12.39 7.41 -15.10
CA LEU A 15 -11.01 7.57 -15.53
C LEU A 15 -10.13 8.09 -14.39
N SER A 16 -10.59 9.10 -13.65
CA SER A 16 -9.84 9.68 -12.52
C SER A 16 -9.52 8.63 -11.47
N SER A 17 -10.52 7.86 -11.03
CA SER A 17 -10.32 6.78 -10.06
C SER A 17 -9.36 5.71 -10.57
N SER A 18 -9.48 5.32 -11.84
CA SER A 18 -8.60 4.33 -12.46
C SER A 18 -7.15 4.80 -12.51
N LEU A 19 -6.91 6.03 -12.95
CA LEU A 19 -5.57 6.61 -13.02
C LEU A 19 -4.91 6.71 -11.64
N ILE A 20 -5.66 7.09 -10.61
CA ILE A 20 -5.17 7.15 -9.22
C ILE A 20 -4.74 5.77 -8.73
N VAL A 21 -5.53 4.73 -9.00
CA VAL A 21 -5.20 3.35 -8.58
C VAL A 21 -3.95 2.86 -9.30
N ILE A 22 -3.87 3.06 -10.62
CA ILE A 22 -2.70 2.68 -11.42
C ILE A 22 -1.45 3.41 -10.93
N GLU A 23 -1.52 4.72 -10.70
CA GLU A 23 -0.40 5.51 -10.19
C GLU A 23 0.09 4.99 -8.84
N LYS A 24 -0.82 4.69 -7.90
CA LYS A 24 -0.47 4.11 -6.59
C LYS A 24 0.26 2.77 -6.74
N SER A 25 -0.24 1.87 -7.61
CA SER A 25 0.40 0.58 -7.86
C SER A 25 1.78 0.72 -8.51
N LEU A 26 1.97 1.70 -9.41
CA LEU A 26 3.28 1.99 -10.02
C LEU A 26 4.28 2.52 -8.99
N VAL A 27 3.84 3.37 -8.06
CA VAL A 27 4.70 3.86 -6.96
C VAL A 27 5.12 2.72 -6.04
N GLU A 28 4.19 1.84 -5.66
CA GLU A 28 4.50 0.66 -4.83
C GLU A 28 5.49 -0.28 -5.54
N LEU A 29 5.30 -0.54 -6.83
CA LEU A 29 6.22 -1.37 -7.63
C LEU A 29 7.62 -0.75 -7.74
N GLU A 30 7.68 0.56 -7.95
CA GLU A 30 8.94 1.31 -7.97
C GLU A 30 9.70 1.20 -6.65
N GLU A 31 9.00 1.36 -5.51
CA GLU A 31 9.62 1.20 -4.18
C GLU A 31 10.21 -0.20 -3.97
N ILE A 32 9.52 -1.25 -4.43
CA ILE A 32 10.01 -2.64 -4.36
C ILE A 32 11.29 -2.80 -5.16
N LEU A 33 11.31 -2.32 -6.41
CA LEU A 33 12.46 -2.41 -7.31
C LEU A 33 13.68 -1.60 -6.83
N MET A 34 13.45 -0.48 -6.15
CA MET A 34 14.53 0.37 -5.62
C MET A 34 15.10 -0.17 -4.31
N ARG A 35 14.25 -0.61 -3.37
CA ARG A 35 14.72 -1.01 -2.03
C ARG A 35 15.36 -2.38 -2.02
N GLN A 36 14.81 -3.34 -2.78
CA GLN A 36 15.29 -4.73 -2.84
C GLN A 36 15.66 -5.31 -1.46
N SER A 37 14.90 -4.96 -0.42
CA SER A 37 15.27 -5.22 0.97
C SER A 37 14.46 -6.39 1.53
N SER A 38 15.14 -7.34 2.15
CA SER A 38 14.51 -8.33 3.04
C SER A 38 13.84 -7.65 4.23
N SER A 39 12.82 -8.29 4.80
CA SER A 39 12.15 -7.86 6.03
C SER A 39 12.52 -8.77 7.20
N CYS A 40 12.08 -8.44 8.41
CA CYS A 40 12.28 -9.31 9.57
C CYS A 40 11.56 -10.67 9.45
N CYS A 41 10.53 -10.77 8.61
CA CYS A 41 9.72 -11.98 8.44
C CYS A 41 9.87 -12.62 7.05
N SER A 42 10.68 -12.06 6.15
CA SER A 42 10.83 -12.55 4.78
C SER A 42 12.19 -12.24 4.19
N GLU A 43 12.79 -13.23 3.53
CA GLU A 43 14.01 -13.05 2.75
C GLU A 43 13.66 -12.77 1.28
N LEU A 44 14.26 -11.72 0.70
CA LEU A 44 14.13 -11.43 -0.71
C LEU A 44 15.17 -12.25 -1.49
N ILE A 45 14.69 -13.09 -2.42
CA ILE A 45 15.55 -13.77 -3.39
C ILE A 45 15.68 -12.85 -4.61
N LYS A 46 16.91 -12.46 -4.96
CA LYS A 46 17.18 -11.66 -6.16
C LYS A 46 17.29 -12.57 -7.38
N ASP A 47 16.16 -12.86 -8.00
CA ASP A 47 16.01 -13.67 -9.21
C ASP A 47 15.92 -12.82 -10.50
N VAL A 48 15.97 -11.49 -10.37
CA VAL A 48 15.98 -10.53 -11.48
C VAL A 48 17.30 -9.74 -11.50
N ASN A 49 17.90 -9.60 -12.67
CA ASN A 49 19.15 -8.86 -12.85
C ASN A 49 18.95 -7.33 -12.86
N ASP A 50 20.03 -6.59 -12.63
CA ASP A 50 19.98 -5.13 -12.49
C ASP A 50 19.59 -4.40 -13.79
N GLU A 51 19.88 -4.98 -14.95
CA GLU A 51 19.49 -4.42 -16.25
C GLU A 51 17.97 -4.42 -16.42
N ILE A 52 17.31 -5.54 -16.09
CA ILE A 52 15.85 -5.67 -16.11
C ILE A 52 15.22 -4.72 -15.08
N ILE A 53 15.80 -4.62 -13.88
CA ILE A 53 15.31 -3.71 -12.83
C ILE A 53 15.37 -2.26 -13.32
N SER A 54 16.50 -1.83 -13.89
CA SER A 54 16.67 -0.49 -14.43
C SER A 54 15.72 -0.19 -15.59
N GLY A 55 15.52 -1.16 -16.50
CA GLY A 55 14.54 -1.07 -17.58
C GLY A 55 13.10 -0.93 -17.07
N ASN A 56 12.74 -1.67 -16.03
CA ASN A 56 11.43 -1.59 -15.39
C ASN A 56 11.21 -0.23 -14.70
N ILE A 57 12.20 0.27 -13.96
CA ILE A 57 12.13 1.61 -13.33
C ILE A 57 11.92 2.69 -14.41
N SER A 58 12.66 2.61 -15.52
CA SER A 58 12.52 3.54 -16.64
C SER A 58 11.11 3.49 -17.25
N SER A 59 10.56 2.29 -17.42
CA SER A 59 9.20 2.07 -17.94
C SER A 59 8.12 2.59 -16.99
N ILE A 60 8.30 2.41 -15.67
CA ILE A 60 7.39 2.94 -14.65
C ILE A 60 7.40 4.47 -14.68
N GLN A 61 8.56 5.09 -14.81
CA GLN A 61 8.68 6.54 -14.91
C GLN A 61 8.02 7.10 -16.18
N GLU A 62 8.13 6.39 -17.30
CA GLU A 62 7.38 6.72 -18.52
C GLU A 62 5.87 6.62 -18.32
N ALA A 63 5.39 5.54 -17.69
CA ALA A 63 3.97 5.38 -17.40
C ALA A 63 3.42 6.49 -16.49
N LYS A 64 4.16 6.89 -15.44
CA LYS A 64 3.78 8.00 -14.55
C LYS A 64 3.68 9.35 -15.28
N ARG A 65 4.61 9.62 -16.21
CA ARG A 65 4.54 10.80 -17.09
C ARG A 65 3.29 10.75 -17.96
N TYR A 66 3.04 9.61 -18.60
CA TYR A 66 1.87 9.46 -19.48
C TYR A 66 0.55 9.57 -18.72
N ILE A 67 0.45 9.07 -17.48
CA ILE A 67 -0.71 9.28 -16.60
C ILE A 67 -0.96 10.77 -16.37
N SER A 68 0.10 11.56 -16.13
CA SER A 68 -0.01 13.01 -15.96
C SER A 68 -0.53 13.71 -17.22
N GLU A 69 -0.07 13.27 -18.40
CA GLU A 69 -0.56 13.77 -19.68
C GLU A 69 -2.02 13.40 -19.94
N LEU A 70 -2.43 12.18 -19.60
CA LEU A 70 -3.83 11.75 -19.68
C LEU A 70 -4.71 12.57 -18.72
N ALA A 71 -4.24 12.81 -17.50
CA ALA A 71 -4.95 13.60 -16.53
C ALA A 71 -5.21 15.02 -17.04
N GLU A 72 -4.22 15.65 -17.65
CA GLU A 72 -4.37 16.97 -18.26
C GLU A 72 -5.29 16.95 -19.49
N LYS A 73 -5.12 15.96 -20.37
CA LYS A 73 -5.89 15.82 -21.61
C LYS A 73 -7.39 15.63 -21.37
N TYR A 74 -7.75 14.85 -20.36
CA TYR A 74 -9.13 14.51 -20.04
C TYR A 74 -9.72 15.33 -18.87
N GLY A 75 -8.93 16.26 -18.31
CA GLY A 75 -9.39 17.14 -17.22
C GLY A 75 -9.72 16.38 -15.93
N THR A 76 -8.93 15.36 -15.59
CA THR A 76 -9.10 14.67 -14.31
C THR A 76 -8.54 15.52 -13.17
N SER A 77 -9.08 15.34 -11.96
CA SER A 77 -8.65 16.06 -10.77
C SER A 77 -7.64 15.26 -9.96
N LYS A 78 -6.59 15.91 -9.46
CA LYS A 78 -5.73 15.34 -8.42
C LYS A 78 -6.51 15.19 -7.11
N GLU A 79 -6.39 14.03 -6.48
CA GLU A 79 -6.94 13.80 -5.15
C GLU A 79 -6.13 14.56 -4.10
N LYS A 80 -6.80 15.28 -3.19
CA LYS A 80 -6.17 15.85 -2.00
C LYS A 80 -6.35 14.90 -0.83
N ILE A 81 -5.30 14.14 -0.52
CA ILE A 81 -5.30 13.20 0.61
C ILE A 81 -4.59 13.85 1.80
N SER A 82 -5.21 13.79 2.98
CA SER A 82 -4.54 14.16 4.22
C SER A 82 -3.53 13.09 4.62
N LEU A 83 -2.26 13.46 4.78
CA LEU A 83 -1.22 12.57 5.27
C LEU A 83 -1.63 11.93 6.61
N GLN A 84 -2.21 12.73 7.52
CA GLN A 84 -2.75 12.25 8.79
C GLN A 84 -3.79 11.14 8.59
N ARG A 85 -4.75 11.35 7.67
CA ARG A 85 -5.79 10.36 7.39
C ARG A 85 -5.18 9.07 6.83
N LEU A 86 -4.18 9.17 5.96
CA LEU A 86 -3.49 8.01 5.40
C LEU A 86 -2.76 7.21 6.48
N ILE A 87 -2.00 7.89 7.34
CA ILE A 87 -1.29 7.26 8.47
C ILE A 87 -2.28 6.59 9.43
N ASN A 88 -3.36 7.30 9.80
CA ASN A 88 -4.39 6.75 10.67
C ASN A 88 -5.09 5.53 10.05
N ALA A 89 -5.35 5.53 8.74
CA ALA A 89 -5.95 4.40 8.04
C ALA A 89 -5.04 3.17 8.06
N LYS A 90 -3.73 3.35 7.79
CA LYS A 90 -2.75 2.25 7.87
C LYS A 90 -2.61 1.73 9.30
N ARG A 91 -2.57 2.61 10.31
CA ARG A 91 -2.54 2.23 11.73
C ARG A 91 -3.78 1.42 12.13
N ALA A 92 -4.97 1.89 11.72
CA ALA A 92 -6.21 1.17 11.99
C ALA A 92 -6.18 -0.24 11.39
N LYS A 93 -5.65 -0.40 10.17
CA LYS A 93 -5.51 -1.73 9.55
C LYS A 93 -4.53 -2.63 10.29
N ILE A 94 -3.40 -2.10 10.75
CA ILE A 94 -2.45 -2.87 11.58
C ILE A 94 -3.13 -3.30 12.88
N TRP A 95 -3.83 -2.38 13.55
CA TRP A 95 -4.53 -2.66 14.80
C TRP A 95 -5.62 -3.72 14.64
N GLU A 96 -6.39 -3.66 13.54
CA GLU A 96 -7.38 -4.68 13.17
C GLU A 96 -6.73 -6.07 13.10
N ILE A 97 -5.64 -6.20 12.35
CA ILE A 97 -4.90 -7.47 12.19
C ILE A 97 -4.37 -7.97 13.55
N LEU A 98 -3.72 -7.10 14.33
CA LEU A 98 -3.15 -7.48 15.64
C LEU A 98 -4.24 -7.93 16.62
N THR A 99 -5.40 -7.30 16.59
CA THR A 99 -6.51 -7.67 17.47
C THR A 99 -7.13 -9.01 17.04
N ASP A 100 -7.15 -9.30 15.75
CA ASP A 100 -7.75 -10.52 15.18
C ASP A 100 -6.89 -11.78 15.37
N ILE A 101 -5.59 -11.62 15.62
CA ILE A 101 -4.71 -12.75 15.94
C ILE A 101 -4.66 -13.11 17.43
N LEU A 102 -5.27 -12.32 18.33
CA LEU A 102 -5.34 -12.65 19.76
C LEU A 102 -5.92 -14.05 20.01
N SER A 103 -5.43 -14.73 21.04
CA SER A 103 -5.78 -16.13 21.35
C SER A 103 -7.29 -16.40 21.47
N LYS A 104 -8.06 -15.39 21.92
CA LYS A 104 -9.52 -15.46 22.07
C LYS A 104 -10.28 -15.40 20.74
N LYS A 105 -9.67 -14.82 19.71
CA LYS A 105 -10.25 -14.62 18.37
C LYS A 105 -9.74 -15.64 17.35
N SER A 106 -8.69 -16.39 17.65
CA SER A 106 -8.09 -17.40 16.77
C SER A 106 -8.90 -18.71 16.64
N LYS A 107 -10.16 -18.76 17.10
CA LYS A 107 -10.98 -20.00 17.14
C LYS A 107 -11.19 -20.63 15.76
N GLY A 108 -11.12 -19.85 14.69
CA GLY A 108 -11.21 -20.33 13.30
C GLY A 108 -10.04 -21.22 12.86
N TYR A 109 -8.94 -21.24 13.60
CA TYR A 109 -7.72 -22.02 13.31
C TYR A 109 -7.52 -23.21 14.26
N GLY A 110 -8.54 -23.54 15.06
CA GLY A 110 -8.51 -24.60 16.07
C GLY A 110 -8.44 -24.06 17.51
N THR A 111 -8.35 -24.98 18.47
CA THR A 111 -8.28 -24.63 19.89
C THR A 111 -6.89 -24.10 20.24
N PHE A 112 -6.80 -22.85 20.66
CA PHE A 112 -5.53 -22.27 21.11
C PHE A 112 -5.04 -22.96 22.40
N PRO A 113 -3.74 -23.33 22.51
CA PRO A 113 -3.21 -23.96 23.72
C PRO A 113 -3.27 -23.02 24.94
N LYS A 114 -4.16 -23.33 25.89
CA LYS A 114 -4.42 -22.46 27.08
C LYS A 114 -3.16 -22.10 27.86
N LYS A 115 -2.18 -22.99 27.94
CA LYS A 115 -0.91 -22.77 28.66
C LYS A 115 -0.05 -21.64 28.09
N TYR A 116 -0.23 -21.28 26.80
CA TYR A 116 0.54 -20.23 26.13
C TYR A 116 -0.27 -18.96 25.87
N ALA A 117 -1.57 -18.96 26.20
CA ALA A 117 -2.47 -17.87 25.82
C ALA A 117 -2.08 -16.52 26.44
N GLU A 118 -1.66 -16.53 27.71
CA GLU A 118 -1.29 -15.30 28.43
C GLU A 118 0.00 -14.68 27.87
N GLU A 119 1.06 -15.48 27.70
CA GLU A 119 2.34 -15.03 27.14
C GLU A 119 2.16 -14.54 25.69
N TYR A 120 1.44 -15.31 24.87
CA TYR A 120 1.13 -14.93 23.49
C TYR A 120 0.37 -13.60 23.42
N ASP A 121 -0.72 -13.45 24.17
CA ASP A 121 -1.50 -12.21 24.16
C ASP A 121 -0.67 -11.03 24.70
N ALA A 122 0.24 -11.26 25.66
CA ALA A 122 1.15 -10.21 26.15
C ALA A 122 2.10 -9.71 25.05
N ASP A 123 2.67 -10.59 24.23
CA ASP A 123 3.52 -10.22 23.09
C ASP A 123 2.75 -9.43 22.03
N ILE A 124 1.53 -9.86 21.68
CA ILE A 124 0.67 -9.13 20.72
C ILE A 124 0.29 -7.76 21.28
N ASN A 125 -0.06 -7.66 22.57
CA ASN A 125 -0.37 -6.39 23.22
C ASN A 125 0.83 -5.44 23.24
N LYS A 126 2.05 -5.93 23.45
CA LYS A 126 3.27 -5.14 23.35
C LYS A 126 3.44 -4.56 21.94
N LEU A 127 3.13 -5.33 20.90
CA LEU A 127 3.18 -4.84 19.51
C LEU A 127 2.08 -3.81 19.23
N ILE A 128 0.88 -3.96 19.81
CA ILE A 128 -0.18 -2.96 19.77
C ILE A 128 0.29 -1.64 20.42
N GLU A 129 0.89 -1.71 21.62
CA GLU A 129 1.42 -0.53 22.31
C GLU A 129 2.48 0.21 21.48
N ILE A 130 3.40 -0.54 20.86
CA ILE A 130 4.41 0.04 19.96
C ILE A 130 3.74 0.71 18.76
N THR A 131 2.77 0.05 18.14
CA THR A 131 2.02 0.59 16.99
C THR A 131 1.26 1.88 17.36
N ASN A 132 0.72 1.96 18.58
CA ASN A 132 0.02 3.15 19.08
C ASN A 132 0.94 4.35 19.28
N LYS A 133 2.26 4.15 19.44
CA LYS A 133 3.25 5.25 19.52
C LYS A 133 3.53 5.90 18.17
N ILE A 134 3.09 5.30 17.06
CA ILE A 134 3.16 5.90 15.73
C ILE A 134 2.10 7.01 15.66
N ILE A 135 2.54 8.24 15.95
CA ILE A 135 1.72 9.45 16.02
C ILE A 135 2.13 10.42 14.91
N CYS A 136 1.14 11.07 14.33
CA CYS A 136 1.23 12.43 13.79
C CYS A 136 0.23 13.29 14.56
#